data_AF-A0A1Q3K1V9-F1
#
_entry.id   AF-A0A1Q3K1V9-F1
#
_cell.length_a   1.000
_cell.length_b   1.000
_cell.length_c   1.000
_cell.angle_alpha   90.00
_cell.angle_beta   90.00
_cell.angle_gamma   90.00
#
_symmetry.space_group_name_H-M   'P 1'
#
loop_
_entity.id
_entity.type
_entity.pdbx_description
1 polymer ?
#
loop_
_entity_poly.entity_id
_entity_poly.type
_entity_poly.pdbx_seq_one_letter_code
_entity_poly.pdbx_strand_id
1 'polypeptide(L)'
;MVHQHQVEAARRRVAAIEGFYVHLAAYLGVMLILTALNASAGDGWWVQWVWFGWGIGVVAHAIAVYASKPQFLVNWERRKFREIVRR
;
A
#
# COMPACT_ATOMS: atom_id res chain seq x y z
N MET A 1 -17.64 0.91 -26.24
CA MET A 1 -17.26 1.81 -25.13
C MET A 1 -17.14 1.07 -23.79
N VAL A 2 -18.10 0.26 -23.34
CA VAL A 2 -18.03 -0.50 -22.06
C VAL A 2 -16.81 -1.42 -21.94
N HIS A 3 -16.38 -2.06 -23.03
CA HIS A 3 -15.18 -2.92 -23.03
C HIS A 3 -13.87 -2.15 -22.75
N GLN A 4 -13.76 -0.88 -23.16
CA GLN A 4 -12.53 -0.10 -22.96
C GLN A 4 -12.32 0.27 -21.49
N HIS A 5 -13.37 0.64 -20.77
CA HIS A 5 -13.31 0.96 -19.34
C HIS A 5 -12.90 -0.22 -18.46
N GLN A 6 -13.35 -1.44 -18.80
CA GLN A 6 -12.98 -2.67 -18.09
C GLN A 6 -11.49 -2.98 -18.27
N VAL A 7 -10.97 -2.81 -19.48
CA VAL A 7 -9.55 -3.02 -19.80
C VAL A 7 -8.67 -1.99 -19.09
N GLU A 8 -9.05 -0.71 -19.07
CA GLU A 8 -8.31 0.32 -18.33
C GLU A 8 -8.31 0.08 -16.82
N ALA A 9 -9.44 -0.31 -16.25
CA ALA A 9 -9.53 -0.64 -14.83
C ALA A 9 -8.63 -1.84 -14.48
N ALA A 10 -8.64 -2.88 -15.31
CA ALA A 10 -7.75 -4.04 -15.16
C ALA A 10 -6.27 -3.65 -15.26
N ARG A 11 -5.89 -2.82 -16.24
CA ARG A 11 -4.52 -2.31 -16.40
C ARG A 11 -4.04 -1.51 -15.20
N ARG A 12 -4.88 -0.59 -14.70
CA ARG A 12 -4.57 0.18 -13.47
C ARG A 12 -4.38 -0.72 -12.26
N ARG A 13 -5.18 -1.79 -12.16
CA ARG A 13 -5.06 -2.76 -11.08
C ARG A 13 -3.74 -3.51 -11.11
N VAL A 14 -3.32 -3.97 -12.29
CA VAL A 14 -2.02 -4.64 -12.50
C VAL A 14 -0.87 -3.69 -12.16
N ALA A 15 -0.90 -2.45 -12.66
CA ALA A 15 0.13 -1.46 -12.37
C ALA A 15 0.25 -1.14 -10.87
N ALA A 16 -0.87 -1.09 -10.13
CA ALA A 16 -0.84 -0.89 -8.68
C ALA A 16 -0.20 -2.08 -7.94
N ILE A 17 -0.49 -3.31 -8.39
CA ILE A 17 0.12 -4.54 -7.84
C ILE A 17 1.62 -4.56 -8.10
N GLU A 18 2.05 -4.25 -9.32
CA GLU A 18 3.47 -4.14 -9.68
C GLU A 18 4.18 -3.08 -8.84
N GLY A 19 3.57 -1.89 -8.70
CA GLY A 19 4.12 -0.82 -7.86
C GLY A 19 4.29 -1.22 -6.40
N PHE A 20 3.34 -2.00 -5.86
CA PHE A 20 3.48 -2.58 -4.52
C PHE A 20 4.67 -3.55 -4.42
N TYR A 21 4.86 -4.44 -5.39
CA TYR A 21 5.99 -5.39 -5.38
C TYR A 21 7.33 -4.67 -5.46
N VAL A 22 7.44 -3.63 -6.28
CA VAL A 22 8.66 -2.80 -6.35
C VAL A 22 8.94 -2.15 -4.99
N HIS A 23 7.92 -1.57 -4.35
CA HIS A 23 8.06 -0.95 -3.03
C HIS A 23 8.46 -1.98 -1.96
N LEU A 24 7.84 -3.16 -1.95
CA LEU A 24 8.14 -4.24 -1.03
C LEU A 24 9.57 -4.77 -1.23
N ALA A 25 10.00 -4.98 -2.48
CA ALA A 25 11.34 -5.45 -2.79
C ALA A 25 12.40 -4.43 -2.35
N ALA A 26 12.18 -3.14 -2.62
CA ALA A 26 13.05 -2.07 -2.17
C ALA A 26 13.13 -2.02 -0.63
N TYR A 27 11.99 -2.13 0.06
CA TYR A 27 11.94 -2.18 1.52
C TYR A 27 12.75 -3.36 2.07
N LEU A 28 12.55 -4.58 1.58
CA LEU A 28 13.29 -5.76 2.03
C LEU A 28 14.78 -5.65 1.74
N GLY A 29 15.17 -5.14 0.57
CA GLY A 29 16.56 -4.91 0.21
C GLY A 29 17.25 -3.92 1.15
N VAL A 30 16.61 -2.77 1.42
CA VAL A 30 17.13 -1.77 2.37
C VAL A 30 17.20 -2.33 3.78
N MET A 31 16.15 -3.02 4.26
CA MET A 31 16.14 -3.62 5.59
C MET A 31 17.22 -4.69 5.76
N LEU A 32 17.50 -5.50 4.74
CA LEU A 32 18.57 -6.49 4.77
C LEU A 32 19.93 -5.82 4.96
N ILE A 33 20.22 -4.77 4.18
CA ILE A 33 21.47 -4.01 4.27
C ILE A 33 21.61 -3.37 5.65
N LEU A 34 20.57 -2.68 6.13
CA LEU A 34 20.60 -2.01 7.44
C LEU A 34 20.75 -3.01 8.59
N THR A 35 20.11 -4.18 8.50
CA THR A 35 20.21 -5.22 9.52
C THR A 35 21.62 -5.79 9.57
N ALA A 36 22.24 -6.05 8.40
CA ALA A 36 23.63 -6.50 8.32
C ALA A 36 24.61 -5.47 8.89
N LEU A 37 24.41 -4.19 8.54
CA LEU A 37 25.22 -3.08 9.06
C LEU A 37 25.08 -2.95 10.58
N ASN A 38 23.85 -2.95 11.12
CA ASN A 38 23.64 -2.81 12.56
C ASN A 38 24.21 -4.00 13.34
N ALA A 39 24.08 -5.23 12.81
CA ALA A 39 24.70 -6.41 13.41
C ALA A 39 26.24 -6.33 13.42
N SER A 40 26.86 -5.73 12.39
CA SER A 40 28.31 -5.57 12.30
C SER A 40 28.88 -4.40 13.12
N ALA A 41 28.06 -3.37 13.36
CA ALA A 41 28.50 -2.16 14.05
C ALA A 41 28.66 -2.36 15.56
N GLY A 42 28.00 -3.37 16.15
CA GLY A 42 28.01 -3.59 17.60
C GLY A 42 27.23 -2.55 18.41
N ASP A 43 26.64 -1.54 17.74
CA ASP A 43 25.66 -0.64 18.32
C ASP A 43 24.38 -1.40 18.68
N GLY A 44 23.61 -0.87 19.64
CA GLY A 44 22.31 -1.44 20.02
C GLY A 44 21.37 -1.66 18.82
N TRP A 45 20.34 -2.48 19.01
CA TRP A 45 19.45 -2.96 17.93
C TRP A 45 18.46 -1.90 17.42
N TRP A 46 18.95 -0.76 16.94
CA TRP A 46 18.13 0.37 16.49
C TRP A 46 17.38 0.07 15.19
N VAL A 47 17.83 -0.91 14.40
CA VAL A 47 17.20 -1.29 13.14
C VAL A 47 15.73 -1.72 13.30
N GLN A 48 15.35 -2.21 14.49
CA GLN A 48 13.94 -2.56 14.79
C GLN A 48 12.98 -1.38 14.59
N TRP A 49 13.40 -0.16 14.92
CA TRP A 49 12.56 1.03 14.78
C TRP A 49 12.34 1.37 13.30
N VAL A 50 13.34 1.10 12.46
CA VAL A 50 13.20 1.26 11.00
C VAL A 50 12.25 0.22 10.43
N TRP A 51 12.40 -1.05 10.85
CA TRP A 51 11.49 -2.12 10.48
C TRP A 51 10.04 -1.75 10.77
N PHE A 52 9.73 -1.33 12.00
CA PHE A 52 8.37 -0.97 12.40
C PHE A 52 7.89 0.33 11.75
N GLY A 53 8.70 1.39 11.75
CA GLY A 53 8.31 2.68 11.20
C GLY A 53 7.96 2.60 9.72
N TRP A 54 8.84 2.01 8.91
CA TRP A 54 8.62 1.89 7.47
C TRP A 54 7.71 0.71 7.10
N GLY A 55 7.74 -0.37 7.90
CA GLY A 55 6.88 -1.54 7.71
C GLY A 55 5.39 -1.20 7.76
N ILE A 56 5.00 -0.25 8.62
CA ILE A 56 3.62 0.28 8.65
C ILE A 56 3.23 0.87 7.28
N GLY A 57 4.13 1.60 6.63
CA GLY A 57 3.89 2.18 5.29
C GLY A 57 3.71 1.11 4.21
N VAL A 58 4.50 0.03 4.27
CA VAL A 58 4.36 -1.11 3.35
C VAL A 58 3.02 -1.83 3.58
N VAL A 59 2.63 -2.05 4.84
CA VAL A 59 1.32 -2.64 5.18
C VAL A 59 0.17 -1.75 4.73
N ALA A 60 0.27 -0.43 4.92
CA ALA A 60 -0.74 0.52 4.44
C ALA A 60 -0.87 0.49 2.91
N HIS A 61 0.25 0.40 2.17
CA HIS A 61 0.23 0.26 0.72
C HIS A 61 -0.37 -1.09 0.31
N ALA A 62 -0.04 -2.20 0.99
CA ALA A 62 -0.68 -3.49 0.76
C ALA A 62 -2.20 -3.43 0.94
N ILE A 63 -2.69 -2.75 1.99
CA ILE A 63 -4.13 -2.55 2.20
C ILE A 63 -4.72 -1.72 1.06
N ALA A 64 -4.08 -0.63 0.65
CA ALA A 64 -4.55 0.20 -0.46
C ALA A 64 -4.62 -0.55 -1.79
N VAL A 65 -3.65 -1.44 -2.07
CA VAL A 65 -3.66 -2.28 -3.26
C VAL A 65 -4.67 -3.41 -3.11
N TYR A 66 -4.59 -4.25 -2.10
CA TYR A 66 -5.33 -5.52 -2.07
C TYR A 66 -6.70 -5.45 -1.40
N ALA A 67 -6.94 -4.50 -0.48
CA ALA A 67 -8.21 -4.45 0.23
C ALA A 67 -9.34 -3.93 -0.67
N SER A 68 -10.49 -4.61 -0.57
CA SER A 68 -11.74 -4.06 -1.08
C SER A 68 -12.19 -2.90 -0.19
N LYS A 69 -12.80 -1.87 -0.76
CA LYS A 69 -13.33 -0.74 0.03
C LYS A 69 -14.21 -1.29 1.17
N PRO A 70 -13.95 -0.91 2.43
CA PRO A 70 -14.76 -1.35 3.55
C PRO A 70 -16.22 -0.97 3.35
N GLN A 71 -17.16 -1.83 3.73
CA GLN A 71 -18.59 -1.58 3.50
C GLN A 71 -19.08 -0.28 4.16
N PHE A 72 -18.55 0.10 5.32
CA PHE A 72 -18.87 1.38 5.96
C PHE A 72 -18.47 2.58 5.10
N LEU A 73 -17.33 2.50 4.42
CA LEU A 73 -16.80 3.57 3.56
C LEU A 73 -17.64 3.68 2.29
N VAL A 74 -18.00 2.55 1.68
CA VAL A 74 -18.91 2.48 0.54
C VAL A 74 -20.29 3.05 0.89
N ASN A 75 -20.81 2.72 2.08
CA ASN A 75 -22.09 3.23 2.56
C ASN A 75 -22.05 4.74 2.81
N TRP A 76 -20.94 5.25 3.36
CA TRP A 76 -20.70 6.68 3.53
C TRP A 76 -20.62 7.41 2.18
N GLU A 77 -19.85 6.90 1.21
CA GLU A 77 -19.74 7.47 -0.14
C GLU A 77 -21.12 7.52 -0.82
N ARG A 78 -21.90 6.44 -0.75
CA ARG A 78 -23.27 6.40 -1.30
C ARG A 78 -24.19 7.42 -0.62
N ARG A 79 -24.08 7.61 0.70
CA ARG A 79 -24.85 8.65 1.40
C ARG A 79 -24.47 10.04 0.93
N LYS A 80 -23.17 10.35 0.86
CA LYS A 80 -22.69 11.66 0.41
C LYS A 80 -23.03 11.96 -1.04
N PHE A 81 -22.93 10.96 -1.93
CA PHE A 81 -23.36 11.12 -3.31
C PHE A 81 -24.85 11.46 -3.42
N ARG A 82 -25.71 10.78 -2.65
CA ARG A 82 -27.15 11.11 -2.60
C ARG A 82 -27.43 12.51 -2.06
N GLU A 83 -26.64 13.00 -1.10
CA GLU A 83 -26.76 14.37 -0.58
C GLU A 83 -26.39 15.42 -1.64
N ILE A 84 -25.33 15.18 -2.43
CA ILE A 84 -24.88 16.11 -3.49
C ILE A 84 -25.87 16.13 -4.65
N VAL A 85 -26.37 14.96 -5.09
CA VAL A 85 -27.29 14.86 -6.23
C VAL A 85 -28.70 15.34 -5.91
N ARG A 86 -29.14 15.28 -4.64
CA ARG A 86 -30.44 15.84 -4.21
C ARG A 86 -30.42 17.36 -3.99
N ARG A 87 -29.25 18.00 -4.07
CA ARG A 87 -29.08 19.46 -3.98
C ARG A 87 -29.06 20.06 -5.38
#